data_AF-A0A173WWD4-F1
#
_entry.id   AF-A0A173WWD4-F1
#
_cell.length_a   1.000
_cell.length_b   1.000
_cell.length_c   1.000
_cell.angle_alpha   90.00
_cell.angle_beta   90.00
_cell.angle_gamma   90.00
#
_symmetry.space_group_name_H-M   'P 1'
#
loop_
_entity.id
_entity.type
_entity.pdbx_description
1 polymer ?
#
loop_
_entity_poly.entity_id
_entity_poly.type
_entity_poly.pdbx_seq_one_letter_code
_entity_poly.pdbx_strand_id
1 'polypeptide(L)' 'MKYRLMTENDLEYVVEKNNEYYNNVEGCWTYEKAYKRIYQVLTMENS' A
#
# COMPACT_ATOMS: atom_id res chain seq x y z
N MET A 1 9.23 19.12 -0.24
CA MET A 1 8.03 18.23 -0.20
C MET A 1 7.45 18.26 1.19
N LYS A 2 6.11 18.24 1.32
CA LYS A 2 5.43 18.09 2.61
C LYS A 2 5.06 16.62 2.77
N TYR A 3 5.49 16.01 3.88
CA TYR A 3 5.14 14.63 4.23
C TYR A 3 4.17 14.63 5.40
N ARG A 4 3.31 13.63 5.46
CA ARG A 4 2.43 13.35 6.62
C ARG A 4 2.44 11.86 6.91
N LEU A 5 2.10 11.50 8.13
CA LEU A 5 1.86 10.10 8.48
C LEU A 5 0.66 9.58 7.67
N MET A 6 0.83 8.36 7.18
CA MET A 6 -0.24 7.59 6.55
C MET A 6 -1.18 7.09 7.64
N THR A 7 -2.47 7.02 7.32
CA THR A 7 -3.52 6.50 8.19
C THR A 7 -4.30 5.42 7.45
N GLU A 8 -5.18 4.70 8.14
CA GLU A 8 -6.03 3.69 7.49
C GLU A 8 -6.90 4.27 6.37
N ASN A 9 -7.32 5.54 6.50
CA ASN A 9 -8.11 6.24 5.46
C ASN A 9 -7.35 6.41 4.14
N ASP A 10 -6.04 6.24 4.14
CA ASP A 10 -5.19 6.36 2.95
C ASP A 10 -4.98 5.02 2.24
N LEU A 11 -5.35 3.90 2.89
CA LEU A 11 -5.00 2.56 2.40
C LEU A 11 -5.59 2.26 1.03
N GLU A 12 -6.84 2.66 0.78
CA GLU A 12 -7.50 2.44 -0.53
C GLU A 12 -6.68 3.09 -1.65
N TYR A 13 -6.39 4.39 -1.51
CA TYR A 13 -5.60 5.14 -2.48
C TYR A 13 -4.20 4.54 -2.68
N VAL A 14 -3.53 4.15 -1.60
CA VAL A 14 -2.17 3.61 -1.67
C VAL A 14 -2.15 2.21 -2.29
N VAL A 15 -3.16 1.38 -2.02
CA VAL A 15 -3.32 0.05 -2.64
C VAL A 15 -3.55 0.17 -4.14
N GLU A 16 -4.40 1.10 -4.56
CA GLU A 16 -4.64 1.36 -5.99
C GLU A 16 -3.36 1.79 -6.69
N LYS A 17 -2.62 2.75 -6.11
CA LYS A 17 -1.35 3.22 -6.68
C LYS A 17 -0.27 2.14 -6.71
N ASN A 18 -0.22 1.29 -5.69
CA ASN A 18 0.68 0.14 -5.65
C ASN A 18 0.36 -0.83 -6.79
N ASN A 19 -0.91 -1.22 -6.94
CA ASN A 19 -1.32 -2.13 -8.00
C ASN A 19 -1.11 -1.53 -9.40
N GLU A 20 -1.45 -0.27 -9.61
CA GLU A 20 -1.24 0.45 -10.88
C GLU A 20 0.24 0.41 -11.28
N TYR A 21 1.14 0.70 -10.35
CA TYR A 21 2.57 0.70 -10.64
C TYR A 21 3.13 -0.70 -10.86
N TYR A 22 2.92 -1.62 -9.91
CA TYR A 22 3.58 -2.92 -9.95
C TYR A 22 2.92 -3.91 -10.90
N ASN A 23 1.64 -3.78 -11.24
CA ASN A 23 1.07 -4.66 -12.26
C ASN A 23 1.57 -4.34 -13.68
N ASN A 24 2.03 -3.12 -13.93
CA ASN A 24 2.73 -2.82 -15.18
C ASN A 24 4.11 -3.51 -15.27
N VAL A 25 4.64 -4.03 -14.15
CA VAL A 25 5.94 -4.70 -14.07
C VAL A 25 5.80 -6.22 -13.86
N GLU A 26 4.95 -6.65 -12.94
CA GLU A 26 4.85 -8.03 -12.46
C GLU A 26 3.51 -8.70 -12.77
N GLY A 27 2.44 -7.93 -13.00
CA GLY A 27 1.09 -8.43 -13.28
C GLY A 27 0.44 -9.31 -12.20
N CYS A 28 1.03 -9.43 -10.99
CA CYS A 28 0.65 -10.42 -9.98
C CYS A 28 0.00 -9.85 -8.71
N TRP A 29 -0.24 -8.54 -8.67
CA TRP A 29 -0.78 -7.87 -7.50
C TRP A 29 -2.29 -7.77 -7.56
N THR A 30 -2.95 -8.38 -6.57
CA THR A 30 -4.37 -8.23 -6.30
C THR A 30 -4.58 -7.18 -5.20
N TYR A 31 -5.79 -6.59 -5.15
CA TYR A 31 -6.17 -5.67 -4.08
C TYR A 31 -5.88 -6.25 -2.69
N GLU A 32 -6.34 -7.48 -2.42
CA GLU A 32 -6.16 -8.12 -1.11
C GLU A 32 -4.68 -8.33 -0.74
N LYS A 33 -3.84 -8.71 -1.70
CA LYS A 33 -2.40 -8.94 -1.49
C LYS A 33 -1.67 -7.63 -1.19
N ALA A 34 -1.98 -6.56 -1.92
CA ALA A 34 -1.42 -5.23 -1.69
C ALA A 34 -1.91 -4.65 -0.35
N TYR A 35 -3.22 -4.74 -0.08
CA TYR A 35 -3.82 -4.26 1.16
C TYR A 35 -3.16 -4.89 2.40
N LYS A 36 -3.05 -6.23 2.45
CA LYS A 36 -2.42 -6.92 3.58
C LYS A 36 -0.98 -6.45 3.82
N ARG A 37 -0.17 -6.30 2.77
CA ARG A 37 1.23 -5.86 2.89
C ARG A 37 1.35 -4.41 3.33
N ILE A 38 0.56 -3.49 2.75
CA ILE A 38 0.59 -2.08 3.12
C ILE A 38 0.06 -1.87 4.54
N TYR A 39 -1.01 -2.57 4.92
CA TYR A 39 -1.55 -2.55 6.27
C TYR A 39 -0.52 -3.06 7.30
N GLN A 40 0.22 -4.13 6.98
CA GLN A 40 1.33 -4.59 7.84
C GLN A 40 2.40 -3.51 8.02
N VAL A 41 2.82 -2.83 6.95
CA VAL A 41 3.80 -1.73 7.04
C VAL A 41 3.25 -0.56 7.87
N LEU A 42 1.96 -0.23 7.72
CA LEU A 42 1.31 0.84 8.48
C LEU A 42 1.24 0.54 9.98
N THR A 43 1.04 -0.73 10.35
CA THR A 43 0.77 -1.16 11.73
C THR A 43 1.99 -1.72 12.46
N MET A 44 3.09 -1.99 11.74
CA MET A 44 4.37 -2.38 12.35
C MET A 44 5.02 -1.17 13.03
N GLU A 45 4.62 -0.87 14.26
CA GLU A 45 5.45 -0.08 15.16
C GLU A 45 6.71 -0.89 15.54
N ASN A 46 7.88 -0.48 15.03
CA ASN A 46 9.23 -0.94 15.39
C ASN A 46 9.38 -2.47 15.65
N SER A 47 9.57 -3.26 14.58
CA SER A 47 10.19 -4.59 14.70
C SER A 47 11.64 -4.52 15.13
#